data_AF-A0A7W1DK77-F1
#
_entry.id   AF-A0A7W1DK77-F1
#
_cell.length_a   1.000
_cell.length_b   1.000
_cell.length_c   1.000
_cell.angle_alpha   90.00
_cell.angle_beta   90.00
_cell.angle_gamma   90.00
#
_symmetry.space_group_name_H-M   'P 1'
#
loop_
_entity.id
_entity.type
_entity.pdbx_description
1 polymer ?
#
loop_
_entity_poly.entity_id
_entity_poly.type
_entity_poly.pdbx_seq_one_letter_code
_entity_poly.pdbx_strand_id
1 'polypeptide(L)'
;MDLDGVGRWVQDAERSRDEAYSMVEGDGFGEIVREELQREVYRRRRVMYELENVPRVVTARPEMILVIHDAVEASYGCRIFYKEPRPAGVVEQVSVGAVLDRILELRSDPDPVVRLISEKIEEFHVFRSKLSEDGEPAPERRVFYANEF
;
A
#
# COMPACT_ATOMS: atom_id res chain seq x y z
N MET A 1 -6.78 -14.33 -1.50
CA MET A 1 -6.15 -15.01 -2.64
C MET A 1 -4.96 -14.15 -3.01
N ASP A 2 -3.75 -14.69 -2.95
CA ASP A 2 -2.51 -13.99 -3.30
C ASP A 2 -2.36 -13.90 -4.83
N LEU A 3 -1.45 -13.04 -5.31
CA LEU A 3 -1.19 -12.88 -6.75
C LEU A 3 -0.73 -14.20 -7.38
N ASP A 4 0.04 -15.01 -6.66
CA ASP A 4 0.51 -16.33 -7.11
C ASP A 4 -0.63 -17.35 -7.22
N GLY A 5 -1.64 -17.28 -6.34
CA GLY A 5 -2.86 -18.07 -6.43
C GLY A 5 -3.74 -17.69 -7.62
N VAL A 6 -3.86 -16.39 -7.90
CA VAL A 6 -4.59 -15.89 -9.07
C VAL A 6 -3.85 -16.25 -10.36
N GLY A 7 -2.52 -16.15 -10.38
CA GLY A 7 -1.68 -16.57 -11.51
C GLY A 7 -1.89 -18.04 -11.86
N ARG A 8 -1.90 -18.92 -10.86
CA ARG A 8 -2.22 -20.35 -11.05
C ARG A 8 -3.64 -20.56 -11.58
N TRP A 9 -4.62 -19.81 -11.08
CA TRP A 9 -6.01 -19.88 -11.53
C TRP A 9 -6.21 -19.44 -13.00
N VAL A 10 -5.40 -18.49 -13.49
CA VAL A 10 -5.35 -18.10 -14.91
C VAL A 10 -4.69 -19.19 -15.74
N GLN A 11 -3.54 -19.72 -15.29
CA GLN A 11 -2.82 -20.80 -15.98
C GLN A 11 -3.69 -22.06 -16.15
N ASP A 12 -4.52 -22.39 -15.15
CA ASP A 12 -5.46 -23.50 -15.24
C ASP A 12 -6.49 -23.31 -16.37
N ALA A 13 -7.01 -22.09 -16.55
CA ALA A 13 -7.94 -21.80 -17.64
C ALA A 13 -7.26 -21.83 -19.02
N GLU A 14 -6.03 -21.33 -19.11
CA GLU A 14 -5.25 -21.39 -20.36
C GLU A 14 -4.96 -22.82 -20.78
N ARG A 15 -4.60 -23.67 -19.82
CA ARG A 15 -4.41 -25.10 -20.04
C ARG A 15 -5.69 -25.79 -20.48
N SER A 16 -6.84 -25.55 -19.83
CA SER A 16 -8.12 -26.11 -20.26
C SER A 16 -8.50 -25.70 -21.69
N ARG A 17 -8.20 -24.45 -22.06
CA ARG A 17 -8.42 -23.96 -23.44
C ARG A 17 -7.50 -24.69 -24.42
N ASP A 18 -6.21 -24.82 -24.11
CA ASP A 18 -5.22 -25.43 -25.00
C ASP A 18 -5.49 -26.94 -25.19
N GLU A 19 -5.95 -27.62 -24.15
CA GLU A 19 -6.43 -29.00 -24.21
C GLU A 19 -7.66 -29.13 -25.13
N ALA A 20 -8.57 -28.15 -25.12
CA ALA A 20 -9.73 -28.15 -26.00
C ALA A 20 -9.40 -27.88 -27.47
N TYR A 21 -8.30 -27.18 -27.77
CA TYR A 21 -7.80 -27.06 -29.14
C TYR A 21 -7.18 -28.36 -29.67
N SER A 22 -6.73 -29.26 -28.79
CA SER A 22 -6.21 -30.58 -29.17
C SER A 22 -7.29 -31.62 -29.48
N MET A 23 -8.58 -31.31 -29.24
CA MET A 23 -9.69 -32.19 -29.60
C MET A 23 -10.03 -32.05 -31.09
N VAL A 24 -9.94 -33.16 -31.83
CA VAL A 24 -10.17 -33.23 -33.28
C VAL A 24 -11.65 -32.94 -33.60
N GLU A 25 -11.86 -32.06 -34.59
CA GLU A 25 -13.17 -31.56 -35.03
C GLU A 25 -14.10 -32.65 -35.56
N GLY A 26 -15.35 -32.62 -35.11
CA GLY A 26 -16.41 -33.49 -35.63
C GLY A 26 -17.82 -32.92 -35.51
N ASP A 27 -18.05 -31.96 -34.60
CA ASP A 27 -19.32 -31.24 -34.50
C ASP A 27 -19.09 -29.75 -34.21
N GLY A 28 -20.07 -28.92 -34.58
CA GLY A 28 -20.04 -27.49 -34.25
C GLY A 28 -20.02 -27.19 -32.74
N PHE A 29 -20.12 -28.20 -31.87
CA PHE A 29 -19.97 -28.02 -30.42
C PHE A 29 -18.51 -27.75 -30.03
N GLY A 30 -17.54 -28.31 -30.75
CA GLY A 30 -16.12 -28.00 -30.51
C GLY A 30 -15.78 -26.51 -30.68
N GLU A 31 -16.43 -25.84 -31.64
CA GLU A 31 -16.29 -24.40 -31.83
C GLU A 31 -16.88 -23.61 -30.65
N ILE A 32 -18.09 -23.97 -30.22
CA ILE A 32 -18.77 -23.34 -29.08
C ILE A 32 -17.96 -23.48 -27.78
N VAL A 33 -17.42 -24.67 -27.52
CA VAL A 33 -16.60 -24.94 -26.32
C VAL A 33 -15.30 -24.13 -26.33
N ARG A 34 -14.64 -24.02 -27.49
CA ARG A 34 -13.42 -23.21 -27.64
C ARG A 34 -13.68 -21.73 -27.42
N GLU A 35 -14.79 -21.20 -27.93
CA GLU A 35 -15.16 -19.80 -27.69
C GLU A 35 -15.44 -19.52 -26.21
N GLU A 36 -16.18 -20.38 -25.53
CA GLU A 36 -16.48 -20.20 -24.10
C GLU A 36 -15.22 -20.26 -23.23
N LEU A 37 -14.29 -21.20 -23.52
CA LEU A 37 -13.01 -21.28 -22.84
C LEU A 37 -12.14 -20.05 -23.09
N GLN A 38 -12.15 -19.52 -24.32
CA GLN A 38 -11.45 -18.27 -24.64
C GLN A 38 -12.05 -17.06 -23.91
N ARG A 39 -13.39 -16.97 -23.79
CA ARG A 39 -14.07 -15.94 -22.99
C ARG A 39 -13.70 -16.05 -21.52
N GLU A 40 -13.59 -17.26 -21.00
CA GLU A 40 -13.17 -17.49 -19.61
C GLU A 40 -11.72 -17.07 -19.38
N VAL A 41 -10.78 -17.45 -20.26
CA VAL A 41 -9.39 -16.98 -20.20
C VAL A 41 -9.34 -15.45 -20.21
N TYR A 42 -10.13 -14.81 -21.08
CA TYR A 42 -10.18 -13.34 -21.14
C TYR A 42 -10.72 -12.73 -19.84
N ARG A 43 -11.78 -13.29 -19.24
CA ARG A 43 -12.30 -12.85 -17.94
C ARG A 43 -11.25 -12.97 -16.84
N ARG A 44 -10.55 -14.11 -16.76
CA ARG A 44 -9.54 -14.34 -15.72
C ARG A 44 -8.30 -13.48 -15.91
N ARG A 45 -7.82 -13.30 -17.15
CA ARG A 45 -6.75 -12.35 -17.46
C ARG A 45 -7.15 -10.93 -17.14
N ARG A 46 -8.39 -10.53 -17.41
CA ARG A 46 -8.90 -9.22 -17.00
C ARG A 46 -8.85 -9.06 -15.47
N VAL A 47 -9.25 -10.06 -14.70
CA VAL A 47 -9.13 -10.04 -13.23
C VAL A 47 -7.67 -9.96 -12.79
N MET A 48 -6.78 -10.74 -13.41
CA MET A 48 -5.34 -10.67 -13.14
C MET A 48 -4.79 -9.30 -13.50
N TYR A 49 -5.15 -8.70 -14.64
CA TYR A 49 -4.77 -7.34 -14.99
C TYR A 49 -5.40 -6.30 -14.08
N GLU A 50 -6.63 -6.48 -13.62
CA GLU A 50 -7.25 -5.61 -12.62
C GLU A 50 -6.60 -5.76 -11.25
N LEU A 51 -5.93 -6.88 -10.97
CA LEU A 51 -5.16 -7.15 -9.75
C LEU A 51 -3.71 -6.66 -9.84
N GLU A 52 -3.04 -6.88 -10.98
CA GLU A 52 -1.71 -6.37 -11.32
C GLU A 52 -1.73 -4.85 -11.56
N ASN A 53 -2.79 -4.37 -12.20
CA ASN A 53 -3.13 -2.96 -12.42
C ASN A 53 -4.26 -2.50 -11.51
N VAL A 54 -4.45 -3.12 -10.32
CA VAL A 54 -4.92 -2.30 -9.19
C VAL A 54 -3.90 -1.18 -9.20
N PRO A 55 -4.29 0.08 -9.43
CA PRO A 55 -3.34 1.15 -9.25
C PRO A 55 -2.85 0.92 -7.83
N ARG A 56 -1.59 0.49 -7.65
CA ARG A 56 -0.90 0.67 -6.39
C ARG A 56 -1.26 2.08 -6.04
N VAL A 57 -2.14 2.19 -5.05
CA VAL A 57 -3.00 3.32 -4.70
C VAL A 57 -2.50 4.57 -5.41
N VAL A 58 -3.30 5.28 -6.23
CA VAL A 58 -3.00 6.69 -6.55
C VAL A 58 -2.57 7.28 -5.22
N THR A 59 -1.26 7.41 -4.99
CA THR A 59 -0.71 7.31 -3.62
C THR A 59 -1.36 8.45 -2.93
N ALA A 60 -2.31 8.14 -2.04
CA ALA A 60 -3.16 9.15 -1.44
C ALA A 60 -2.16 10.03 -0.73
N ARG A 61 -1.85 11.18 -1.33
CA ARG A 61 -0.78 12.00 -0.78
C ARG A 61 -1.41 12.62 0.45
N PRO A 62 -0.80 12.45 1.63
CA PRO A 62 -1.29 13.18 2.78
C PRO A 62 -1.37 14.66 2.43
N GLU A 63 -2.45 15.32 2.84
CA GLU A 63 -2.53 16.78 2.84
C GLU A 63 -1.81 17.34 4.06
N MET A 64 -1.86 16.58 5.15
CA MET A 64 -1.31 16.96 6.44
C MET A 64 -0.94 15.74 7.27
N ILE A 65 0.17 15.82 8.00
CA ILE A 65 0.61 14.84 8.98
C ILE A 65 0.78 15.57 10.32
N LEU A 66 0.05 15.15 11.34
CA LEU A 66 0.22 15.64 12.71
C LEU A 66 1.02 14.62 13.51
N VAL A 67 2.21 15.01 13.96
CA VAL A 67 3.07 14.22 14.85
C VAL A 67 2.94 14.75 16.27
N ILE A 68 2.70 13.85 17.22
CA ILE A 68 2.52 14.15 18.65
C ILE A 68 3.50 13.27 19.44
N HIS A 69 4.32 13.88 20.27
CA HIS A 69 5.17 13.18 21.23
C HIS A 69 4.41 12.97 22.53
N ASP A 70 4.28 11.70 22.93
CA ASP A 70 3.80 11.31 24.25
C ASP A 70 5.01 11.06 25.17
N ALA A 71 5.18 11.92 26.17
CA ALA A 71 6.28 11.81 27.13
C ALA A 71 6.07 10.70 28.17
N VAL A 72 4.83 10.27 28.40
CA VAL A 72 4.51 9.20 29.36
C VAL A 72 4.84 7.85 28.74
N GLU A 73 4.40 7.64 27.50
CA GLU A 73 4.62 6.39 26.76
C GLU A 73 5.94 6.38 25.98
N ALA A 74 6.70 7.48 26.02
CA ALA A 74 7.92 7.70 25.25
C ALA A 74 7.75 7.28 23.78
N SER A 75 6.73 7.84 23.12
CA SER A 75 6.33 7.47 21.76
C SER A 75 5.92 8.67 20.93
N TYR A 76 5.89 8.50 19.60
CA TYR A 76 5.30 9.43 18.66
C TYR A 76 4.02 8.84 18.08
N GLY A 77 2.90 9.52 18.28
CA GLY A 77 1.65 9.26 17.57
C GLY A 77 1.53 10.17 16.35
N CYS A 78 1.24 9.59 15.19
CA CYS A 78 1.02 10.29 13.93
C CYS A 78 -0.41 10.14 13.45
N ARG A 79 -1.08 11.26 13.13
CA ARG A 79 -2.38 11.27 12.46
C ARG A 79 -2.23 11.83 11.06
N ILE A 80 -2.78 11.12 10.08
CA ILE A 80 -2.62 11.44 8.66
C ILE A 80 -3.97 11.88 8.10
N PHE A 81 -3.97 13.00 7.38
CA PHE A 81 -5.15 13.58 6.79
C PHE A 81 -5.00 13.58 5.27
N TYR A 82 -6.05 13.15 4.59
CA TYR A 82 -6.11 13.08 3.12
C TYR A 82 -7.20 14.01 2.59
N LYS A 83 -7.04 14.45 1.35
CA LYS A 83 -8.07 15.22 0.65
C LYS A 83 -9.30 14.36 0.39
N GLU A 84 -10.48 14.97 0.47
CA GLU A 84 -11.72 14.30 0.09
C GLU A 84 -11.91 14.27 -1.44
N PRO A 85 -12.47 13.17 -1.99
CA PRO A 85 -12.98 11.98 -1.29
C PRO A 85 -11.86 11.08 -0.75
N ARG A 86 -12.01 10.61 0.50
CA ARG A 86 -11.01 9.78 1.17
C ARG A 86 -10.81 8.45 0.44
N PRO A 87 -9.59 8.09 0.02
CA PRO A 87 -9.34 6.80 -0.60
C PRO A 87 -9.52 5.67 0.41
N ALA A 88 -10.06 4.53 -0.03
CA ALA A 88 -10.25 3.37 0.84
C ALA A 88 -8.90 2.70 1.18
N GLY A 89 -8.75 2.23 2.43
CA GLY A 89 -7.58 1.46 2.85
C GLY A 89 -6.30 2.29 3.09
N VAL A 90 -6.43 3.61 3.29
CA VAL A 90 -5.31 4.49 3.61
C VAL A 90 -4.93 4.42 5.09
N VAL A 91 -3.65 4.69 5.40
CA VAL A 91 -3.15 4.74 6.77
C VAL A 91 -3.61 6.04 7.43
N GLU A 92 -4.46 5.96 8.45
CA GLU A 92 -4.95 7.16 9.17
C GLU A 92 -4.14 7.47 10.43
N GLN A 93 -3.46 6.46 11.01
CA GLN A 93 -2.68 6.62 12.21
C GLN A 93 -1.49 5.65 12.28
N VAL A 94 -0.36 6.12 12.82
CA VAL A 94 0.83 5.31 13.14
C VAL A 94 1.31 5.67 14.55
N SER A 95 1.86 4.71 15.29
CA SER A 95 2.57 4.96 16.55
C SER A 95 3.92 4.27 16.54
N VAL A 96 4.95 4.93 17.06
CA VAL A 96 6.32 4.41 17.13
C VAL A 96 7.00 4.89 18.40
N GLY A 97 7.89 4.07 18.97
CA GLY A 97 8.69 4.49 20.12
C GLY A 97 9.57 5.71 19.79
N ALA A 98 9.77 6.60 20.76
CA ALA A 98 10.58 7.82 20.64
C ALA A 98 12.09 7.52 20.71
N VAL A 99 12.52 6.53 19.94
CA VAL A 99 13.92 6.07 19.82
C VAL A 99 14.26 6.02 18.34
N LEU A 100 15.41 6.60 17.97
CA LEU A 100 15.81 6.76 16.57
C LEU A 100 15.78 5.45 15.78
N ASP A 101 16.31 4.35 16.33
CA ASP A 101 16.32 3.06 15.65
C ASP A 101 14.91 2.56 15.30
N ARG A 102 13.95 2.73 16.21
CA ARG A 102 12.54 2.35 15.97
C ARG A 102 11.89 3.23 14.90
N ILE A 103 12.24 4.50 14.85
CA ILE A 103 11.77 5.42 13.81
C ILE A 103 12.32 4.98 12.45
N LEU A 104 13.62 4.63 12.39
CA LEU A 104 14.30 4.23 11.16
C LEU A 104 13.86 2.86 10.63
N GLU A 105 13.43 1.94 11.49
CA GLU A 105 12.85 0.65 11.09
C GLU A 105 11.68 0.84 10.09
N LEU A 106 10.88 1.89 10.26
CA LEU A 106 9.74 2.21 9.40
C LEU A 106 10.12 2.63 7.97
N ARG A 107 11.38 3.01 7.71
CA ARG A 107 11.84 3.36 6.35
C ARG A 107 11.83 2.17 5.38
N SER A 108 11.82 0.95 5.92
CA SER A 108 11.76 -0.28 5.12
C SER A 108 10.34 -0.80 4.90
N ASP A 109 9.32 -0.10 5.40
CA ASP A 109 7.93 -0.51 5.27
C ASP A 109 7.49 -0.53 3.79
N PRO A 110 6.69 -1.52 3.34
CA PRO A 110 6.18 -1.56 1.97
C PRO A 110 5.29 -0.36 1.61
N ASP A 111 4.61 0.26 2.58
CA ASP A 111 3.73 1.41 2.37
C ASP A 111 4.53 2.74 2.24
N PRO A 112 4.43 3.47 1.11
CA PRO A 112 5.11 4.74 0.93
C PRO A 112 4.72 5.82 1.95
N VAL A 113 3.48 5.80 2.47
CA VAL A 113 3.03 6.75 3.49
C VAL A 113 3.73 6.46 4.82
N VAL A 114 3.91 5.19 5.19
CA VAL A 114 4.64 4.82 6.41
C VAL A 114 6.09 5.25 6.33
N ARG A 115 6.73 5.09 5.16
CA ARG A 115 8.09 5.61 4.93
C ARG A 115 8.16 7.14 5.05
N LEU A 116 7.20 7.87 4.47
CA LEU A 116 7.10 9.32 4.61
C LEU A 116 6.93 9.74 6.08
N ILE A 117 6.09 9.02 6.83
CA ILE A 117 5.88 9.29 8.27
C ILE A 117 7.18 9.10 9.04
N SER A 118 7.95 8.05 8.75
CA SER A 118 9.26 7.83 9.36
C SER A 118 10.17 9.06 9.22
N GLU A 119 10.27 9.61 8.01
CA GLU A 119 11.06 10.82 7.76
C GLU A 119 10.59 12.02 8.58
N LYS A 120 9.27 12.22 8.70
CA LYS A 120 8.71 13.36 9.46
C LYS A 120 8.81 13.20 10.96
N ILE A 121 8.70 11.97 11.47
CA ILE A 121 8.95 11.68 12.88
C ILE A 121 10.43 11.92 13.20
N GLU A 122 11.35 11.47 12.35
CA GLU A 122 12.78 11.67 12.54
C GLU A 122 13.14 13.16 12.54
N GLU A 123 12.62 13.93 11.57
CA GLU A 123 12.82 15.38 11.51
C GLU A 123 12.38 16.06 12.81
N PHE A 124 11.21 15.67 13.33
CA PHE A 124 10.70 16.19 14.59
C PHE A 124 11.48 15.70 15.82
N HIS A 125 11.93 14.45 15.81
CA HIS A 125 12.72 13.84 16.87
C HIS A 125 14.06 14.57 17.03
N VAL A 126 14.81 14.73 15.94
CA VAL A 126 16.09 15.45 15.93
C VAL A 126 15.91 16.89 16.40
N PHE A 127 14.84 17.57 15.95
CA PHE A 127 14.55 18.93 16.39
C PHE A 127 14.27 19.01 17.90
N ARG A 128 13.43 18.12 18.44
CA ARG A 128 13.14 18.06 19.88
C ARG A 128 14.38 17.72 20.71
N SER A 129 15.21 16.78 20.25
CA SER A 129 16.43 16.37 20.96
C SER A 129 17.40 17.54 21.09
N LYS A 130 17.60 18.32 20.03
CA LYS A 130 18.44 19.53 20.08
C LYS A 130 17.94 20.56 21.10
N LEU A 131 16.65 20.89 21.07
CA LEU A 131 16.08 21.82 22.06
C LEU A 131 16.24 21.31 23.49
N SER A 132 16.03 20.01 23.70
CA SER A 132 16.19 19.41 25.02
C SER A 132 17.65 19.43 25.50
N GLU A 133 18.61 19.22 24.60
CA GLU A 133 20.05 19.33 24.87
C GLU A 133 20.45 20.77 25.25
N ASP A 134 19.84 21.76 24.59
CA ASP A 134 20.04 23.18 24.87
C ASP A 134 19.30 23.67 26.14
N GLY A 135 18.57 22.77 26.83
CA GLY A 135 17.79 23.07 28.03
C GLY A 135 16.49 23.83 27.74
N GLU A 136 16.08 23.92 26.49
CA GLU A 136 14.85 24.55 26.05
C GLU A 136 13.67 23.57 26.11
N PRO A 137 12.45 24.05 26.41
CA PRO A 137 11.26 23.21 26.39
C PRO A 137 10.95 22.73 24.97
N ALA A 138 11.14 21.44 24.72
CA ALA A 138 10.84 20.85 23.42
C ALA A 138 9.30 20.77 23.15
N PRO A 139 8.82 21.13 21.95
CA PRO A 139 7.39 21.21 21.63
C PRO A 139 6.73 19.85 21.47
N GLU A 140 5.59 19.61 22.12
CA GLU A 140 4.92 18.28 22.17
C GLU A 140 4.37 17.79 20.84
N ARG A 141 4.12 18.68 19.88
CA ARG A 141 3.52 18.30 18.58
C ARG A 141 4.03 19.18 17.45
N ARG A 142 3.99 18.63 16.23
CA ARG A 142 4.27 19.36 14.99
C ARG A 142 3.33 18.91 13.89
N VAL A 143 2.89 19.86 13.09
CA VAL A 143 2.08 19.62 11.89
C VAL A 143 2.99 19.81 10.68
N PHE A 144 2.89 18.90 9.71
CA PHE A 144 3.53 18.97 8.41
C PHE A 144 2.47 19.02 7.33
N TYR A 145 2.56 19.98 6.42
CA TYR A 145 1.65 20.14 5.29
C TYR A 145 2.24 19.56 4.01
N ALA A 146 1.40 19.32 3.00
CA ALA A 146 1.78 18.72 1.72
C ALA A 146 2.92 19.40 0.95
N ASN A 147 3.19 20.67 1.21
CA ASN A 147 4.31 21.42 0.63
C ASN A 147 5.65 21.19 1.34
N GLU A 148 5.66 20.50 2.48
CA GLU A 148 6.85 20.21 3.29
C GLU A 148 7.43 18.81 3.02
N PHE A 149 6.85 18.04 2.10
CA PHE A 149 7.33 16.73 1.66
C PHE A 149 7.17 16.55 0.16
#